data_AF-A0A4Z1AFQ1-F1
#
_entry.id   AF-A0A4Z1AFQ1-F1
#
_cell.length_a   1.000
_cell.length_b   1.000
_cell.length_c   1.000
_cell.angle_alpha   90.00
_cell.angle_beta   90.00
_cell.angle_gamma   90.00
#
_symmetry.space_group_name_H-M   'P 1'
#
loop_
_entity.id
_entity.type
_entity.pdbx_description
1 polymer ?
#
loop_
_entity_poly.entity_id
_entity_poly.type
_entity_poly.pdbx_seq_one_letter_code
_entity_poly.pdbx_strand_id
1 'polypeptide(L)'
;MNTFQKRILPTAIYLGTISLGLSAYFFYERSLIGFPDGHLTELDHAFLLLYLICGIKHSLYVVAFIYFGLGYGSRLKWVFFLLFYAGSIFLYFGADWFLRRILDHGVGG
;
A
#
# COMPACT_ATOMS: atom_id res chain seq x y z
N MET A 1 12.56 -26.73 -5.85
CA MET A 1 11.31 -25.96 -5.64
C MET A 1 10.17 -26.93 -5.32
N ASN A 2 9.57 -26.82 -4.13
CA ASN A 2 8.47 -27.71 -3.72
C ASN A 2 7.16 -27.39 -4.48
N THR A 3 6.20 -28.31 -4.51
CA THR A 3 4.92 -28.15 -5.24
C THR A 3 4.13 -26.93 -4.78
N PHE A 4 4.22 -26.59 -3.49
CA PHE A 4 3.57 -25.40 -2.94
C PHE A 4 4.19 -24.11 -3.48
N GLN A 5 5.51 -24.00 -3.49
CA GLN A 5 6.27 -22.85 -4.00
C GLN A 5 6.00 -22.62 -5.49
N LYS A 6 5.96 -23.69 -6.30
CA LYS A 6 5.57 -23.61 -7.72
C LYS A 6 4.18 -22.99 -7.90
N ARG A 7 3.25 -23.24 -6.97
CA ARG A 7 1.88 -22.70 -7.03
C ARG A 7 1.80 -21.25 -6.59
N ILE A 8 2.56 -20.84 -5.56
CA ILE A 8 2.49 -19.46 -5.05
C ILE A 8 3.37 -18.48 -5.80
N LEU A 9 4.42 -18.94 -6.49
CA LEU A 9 5.40 -18.06 -7.15
C LEU A 9 4.75 -17.09 -8.17
N PRO A 10 3.84 -17.52 -9.07
CA PRO A 10 3.17 -16.59 -9.98
C PRO A 10 2.35 -15.52 -9.23
N THR A 11 1.64 -15.92 -8.16
CA THR A 11 0.88 -15.00 -7.32
C THR A 11 1.78 -14.01 -6.59
N ALA A 12 2.91 -14.48 -6.04
CA ALA A 12 3.87 -13.63 -5.35
C ALA A 12 4.51 -12.60 -6.29
N ILE A 13 4.85 -13.00 -7.52
CA ILE A 13 5.35 -12.08 -8.55
C ILE A 13 4.28 -11.04 -8.88
N TYR A 14 3.06 -11.48 -9.20
CA TYR A 14 1.96 -10.60 -9.57
C TYR A 14 1.65 -9.56 -8.49
N LEU A 15 1.43 -10.00 -7.25
CA LEU A 15 1.12 -9.11 -6.13
C LEU A 15 2.32 -8.27 -5.69
N GLY A 16 3.54 -8.79 -5.85
CA GLY A 16 4.79 -8.06 -5.65
C GLY A 16 4.92 -6.89 -6.62
N THR A 17 4.68 -7.12 -7.92
CA THR A 17 4.70 -6.06 -8.94
C THR A 17 3.60 -5.03 -8.70
N ILE A 18 2.39 -5.45 -8.35
CA ILE A 18 1.32 -4.51 -7.96
C ILE A 18 1.74 -3.67 -6.76
N SER A 19 2.32 -4.29 -5.73
CA SER A 19 2.77 -3.56 -4.54
C SER A 19 3.90 -2.60 -4.85
N LEU A 20 4.82 -2.95 -5.76
CA LEU A 20 5.85 -2.04 -6.23
C LEU A 20 5.23 -0.83 -6.95
N GLY A 21 4.27 -1.06 -7.84
CA GLY A 21 3.53 0.00 -8.53
C GLY A 21 2.77 0.91 -7.56
N LEU A 22 2.09 0.34 -6.56
CA LEU A 22 1.39 1.10 -5.52
C LEU A 22 2.35 1.90 -4.65
N SER A 23 3.51 1.35 -4.30
CA SER A 23 4.54 2.08 -3.57
C SER A 23 4.99 3.32 -4.36
N ALA A 24 5.33 3.14 -5.63
CA ALA A 24 5.70 4.24 -6.52
C ALA A 24 4.57 5.27 -6.66
N TYR A 25 3.33 4.81 -6.84
CA TYR A 25 2.15 5.66 -6.89
C TYR A 25 1.98 6.52 -5.63
N PHE A 26 2.05 5.92 -4.44
CA PHE A 26 1.90 6.68 -3.19
C PHE A 26 3.03 7.71 -3.00
N PHE A 27 4.27 7.37 -3.34
CA PHE A 27 5.36 8.34 -3.27
C PHE A 27 5.20 9.47 -4.30
N TYR A 28 4.68 9.16 -5.48
CA TYR A 28 4.38 10.14 -6.51
C TYR A 28 3.24 11.08 -6.09
N GLU A 29 2.08 10.54 -5.69
CA GLU A 29 0.96 11.34 -5.18
C GLU A 29 1.40 12.24 -4.03
N ARG A 30 2.18 11.69 -3.10
CA ARG A 30 2.76 12.46 -2.00
C ARG A 30 3.63 13.62 -2.48
N SER A 31 4.39 13.44 -3.58
CA SER A 31 5.25 14.50 -4.13
C SER A 31 4.48 15.63 -4.81
N LEU A 32 3.22 15.38 -5.19
CA LEU A 32 2.35 16.35 -5.85
C LEU A 32 1.54 17.20 -4.86
N ILE A 33 1.45 16.78 -3.59
CA ILE A 33 0.71 17.54 -2.57
C ILE A 33 1.34 18.92 -2.38
N GLY A 34 0.53 19.97 -2.52
CA GLY A 34 0.95 21.37 -2.45
C GLY A 34 1.64 21.88 -3.72
N PHE A 35 1.68 21.14 -4.82
CA PHE A 35 2.15 21.67 -6.10
C PHE A 35 1.01 22.38 -6.84
N PRO A 36 1.26 23.56 -7.47
CA PRO A 36 2.53 24.27 -7.60
C PRO A 36 2.77 25.41 -6.59
N ASP A 37 1.74 25.83 -5.85
CA ASP A 37 1.74 27.05 -5.03
C ASP A 37 2.36 26.88 -3.64
N GLY A 38 2.58 25.63 -3.21
CA GLY A 38 3.18 25.27 -1.93
C GLY A 38 2.22 25.36 -0.74
N HIS A 39 0.94 25.66 -0.96
CA HIS A 39 -0.01 25.80 0.14
C HIS A 39 -0.57 24.43 0.54
N LEU A 40 -0.63 24.17 1.85
CA LEU A 40 -1.05 22.89 2.40
C LEU A 40 -2.25 23.09 3.32
N THR A 41 -3.34 22.40 3.02
CA THR A 41 -4.49 22.27 3.92
C THR A 41 -4.21 21.25 5.01
N GLU A 42 -5.07 21.20 6.05
CA GLU A 42 -5.00 20.14 7.05
C GLU A 42 -5.20 18.74 6.44
N LEU A 43 -6.05 18.65 5.41
CA LEU A 43 -6.28 17.43 4.65
C LEU A 43 -4.99 16.99 3.92
N ASP A 44 -4.28 17.93 3.31
CA ASP A 44 -2.99 17.66 2.64
C ASP A 44 -1.94 17.15 3.60
N HIS A 45 -1.83 17.74 4.80
CA HIS A 45 -0.94 17.26 5.84
C HIS A 45 -1.26 15.83 6.27
N ALA A 46 -2.55 15.49 6.39
CA ALA A 46 -2.97 14.13 6.70
C ALA A 46 -2.61 13.15 5.58
N PHE A 47 -2.82 13.54 4.31
CA PHE A 47 -2.45 12.72 3.15
C PHE A 47 -0.95 12.55 2.97
N LEU A 48 -0.13 13.57 3.29
CA LEU A 48 1.33 13.45 3.28
C LEU A 48 1.82 12.30 4.16
N LEU A 49 1.20 12.15 5.34
CA LEU A 49 1.51 11.06 6.26
C LEU A 49 0.91 9.73 5.79
N LEU A 50 -0.37 9.73 5.37
CA LEU A 50 -1.04 8.52 4.91
C LEU A 50 -0.32 7.88 3.72
N TYR A 51 0.05 8.67 2.72
CA TYR A 51 0.78 8.19 1.55
C TYR A 51 2.19 7.74 1.89
N LEU A 52 2.89 8.41 2.82
CA LEU A 52 4.19 7.95 3.30
C LEU A 52 4.10 6.57 3.95
N ILE A 53 3.16 6.38 4.87
CA ILE A 53 2.94 5.11 5.56
C ILE A 53 2.56 4.02 4.55
N CYS A 54 1.66 4.32 3.60
CA CYS A 54 1.23 3.36 2.59
C CYS A 54 2.35 2.99 1.61
N GLY A 55 3.14 3.96 1.15
CA GLY A 55 4.31 3.73 0.30
C GLY A 55 5.34 2.81 0.98
N ILE A 56 5.72 3.11 2.22
CA ILE A 56 6.64 2.27 3.00
C ILE A 56 6.05 0.87 3.20
N LYS A 57 4.77 0.77 3.58
CA LYS A 57 4.06 -0.51 3.78
C LYS A 57 4.10 -1.37 2.50
N HIS A 58 3.83 -0.78 1.34
CA HIS A 58 3.87 -1.50 0.07
C HIS A 58 5.29 -1.91 -0.33
N SER A 59 6.31 -1.10 -0.04
CA SER A 59 7.72 -1.50 -0.20
C SER A 59 8.08 -2.71 0.68
N LEU A 60 7.58 -2.75 1.92
CA LEU A 60 7.77 -3.91 2.80
C LEU A 60 7.03 -5.16 2.28
N TYR A 61 5.85 -5.00 1.67
CA TYR A 61 5.15 -6.11 1.02
C TYR A 61 5.93 -6.68 -0.16
N VAL A 62 6.61 -5.85 -0.96
CA VAL A 62 7.50 -6.35 -2.03
C VAL A 62 8.56 -7.27 -1.45
N VAL A 63 9.22 -6.86 -0.36
CA VAL A 63 10.22 -7.70 0.33
C VAL A 63 9.61 -9.01 0.82
N ALA A 64 8.41 -8.97 1.40
CA ALA A 64 7.70 -10.17 1.84
C ALA A 64 7.33 -11.10 0.67
N PHE A 65 6.86 -10.57 -0.47
CA PHE A 65 6.57 -11.37 -1.65
C PHE A 65 7.83 -12.02 -2.23
N ILE A 66 8.98 -11.32 -2.23
CA ILE A 66 10.28 -11.91 -2.60
C ILE A 66 10.64 -13.04 -1.64
N TYR A 67 10.52 -12.82 -0.33
CA TYR A 67 10.78 -13.83 0.70
C TYR A 67 9.97 -15.11 0.47
N PHE A 68 8.65 -15.00 0.25
CA PHE A 68 7.80 -16.14 -0.04
C PHE A 68 8.06 -16.76 -1.42
N GLY A 69 8.39 -15.95 -2.44
CA GLY A 69 8.73 -16.41 -3.79
C GLY A 69 10.01 -17.25 -3.83
N LEU A 70 11.02 -16.88 -3.03
CA LEU A 70 12.24 -17.67 -2.82
C LEU A 70 11.99 -18.99 -2.08
N GLY A 71 10.77 -19.21 -1.57
CA GLY A 71 10.36 -20.44 -0.91
C GLY A 71 10.55 -20.42 0.60
N TYR A 72 10.85 -19.26 1.18
CA TYR A 72 10.89 -19.11 2.62
C TYR A 72 9.48 -18.94 3.17
N GLY A 73 9.08 -19.81 4.11
CA GLY A 73 7.79 -19.74 4.78
C GLY A 73 6.91 -20.98 4.61
N SER A 74 5.88 -21.07 5.44
CA SER A 74 4.89 -22.16 5.40
C SER A 74 3.60 -21.70 4.74
N ARG A 75 2.78 -22.66 4.28
CA ARG A 75 1.46 -22.39 3.70
C ARG A 75 0.58 -21.53 4.61
N LEU A 76 0.61 -21.80 5.91
CA LEU A 76 -0.17 -21.04 6.88
C LEU A 76 0.27 -19.58 6.96
N LYS A 77 1.59 -19.34 7.03
CA LYS A 77 2.16 -17.98 7.03
C LYS A 77 1.82 -17.21 5.76
N TRP A 78 1.82 -17.87 4.60
CA TRP A 78 1.41 -17.27 3.33
C TRP A 78 -0.05 -16.82 3.35
N VAL A 79 -0.97 -17.67 3.84
CA VAL A 79 -2.41 -17.33 3.91
C VAL A 79 -2.65 -16.17 4.88
N PHE A 80 -2.06 -16.20 6.07
CA PHE A 80 -2.17 -15.08 7.02
C PHE A 80 -1.60 -13.78 6.46
N PHE A 81 -0.48 -13.86 5.75
CA PHE A 81 0.10 -12.70 5.08
C PHE A 81 -0.84 -12.12 4.02
N LEU A 82 -1.48 -12.96 3.20
CA LEU A 82 -2.47 -12.50 2.21
C LEU A 82 -3.70 -11.86 2.85
N LEU A 83 -4.20 -12.41 3.97
CA LEU A 83 -5.29 -11.81 4.73
C LEU A 83 -4.90 -10.45 5.29
N PHE A 84 -3.70 -10.33 5.85
CA PHE A 84 -3.17 -9.07 6.35
C PHE A 84 -2.98 -8.03 5.23
N TYR A 85 -2.42 -8.47 4.10
CA TYR A 85 -2.25 -7.65 2.90
C TYR A 85 -3.60 -7.07 2.44
N ALA A 86 -4.60 -7.93 2.25
CA ALA A 86 -5.96 -7.52 1.85
C ALA A 86 -6.61 -6.58 2.89
N GLY A 87 -6.54 -6.94 4.17
CA GLY A 87 -7.07 -6.11 5.26
C GLY A 87 -6.44 -4.71 5.30
N SER A 88 -5.14 -4.61 5.02
CA SER A 88 -4.44 -3.33 4.97
C SER A 88 -4.88 -2.40 3.84
N ILE A 89 -5.43 -2.97 2.75
CA ILE A 89 -5.98 -2.21 1.62
C ILE A 89 -7.32 -1.62 2.03
N PHE A 90 -8.19 -2.42 2.67
CA PHE A 90 -9.44 -1.91 3.22
C PHE A 90 -9.22 -0.82 4.27
N LEU A 91 -8.21 -0.97 5.13
CA LEU A 91 -7.84 0.05 6.11
C LEU A 91 -7.39 1.35 5.44
N TYR A 92 -6.65 1.28 4.32
CA TYR A 92 -6.29 2.48 3.56
C TYR A 92 -7.53 3.20 3.03
N PHE A 93 -8.45 2.49 2.37
CA PHE A 93 -9.68 3.10 1.87
C PHE A 93 -10.55 3.65 3.00
N GLY A 94 -10.62 2.95 4.14
CA GLY A 94 -11.31 3.44 5.33
C GLY A 94 -10.69 4.72 5.88
N ALA A 95 -9.35 4.80 5.95
CA ALA A 95 -8.64 5.98 6.40
C ALA A 95 -8.78 7.15 5.42
N ASP A 96 -8.63 6.93 4.12
CA ASP A 96 -8.86 7.95 3.07
C ASP A 96 -10.29 8.52 3.17
N TRP A 97 -11.30 7.65 3.22
CA TRP A 97 -12.68 8.07 3.34
C TRP A 97 -12.95 8.84 4.63
N PHE A 98 -12.40 8.38 5.76
CA PHE A 98 -12.55 9.02 7.06
C PHE A 98 -11.89 10.41 7.10
N LEU A 99 -10.65 10.52 6.59
CA LEU A 99 -9.92 11.78 6.53
C LEU A 99 -10.65 12.79 5.65
N ARG A 100 -11.12 12.38 4.46
CA ARG A 100 -11.92 13.24 3.59
C ARG A 100 -13.20 13.66 4.30
N ARG A 101 -13.97 12.72 4.86
CA ARG A 101 -15.22 13.06 5.54
C ARG A 101 -15.05 14.09 6.67
N ILE A 102 -13.93 14.05 7.39
CA ILE A 102 -13.69 14.94 8.53
C ILE A 102 -13.01 16.23 8.10
N LEU A 103 -11.92 16.17 7.34
CA LEU A 103 -11.05 17.33 7.06
C LEU A 103 -11.38 18.01 5.74
N ASP A 104 -12.14 17.37 4.86
CA ASP A 104 -12.71 18.01 3.67
C ASP A 104 -13.94 18.83 4.11
N HIS A 105 -13.67 19.97 4.75
CA HIS A 105 -14.69 20.95 5.09
C HIS A 105 -15.07 21.70 3.81
N GLY A 106 -15.86 21.03 2.96
CA GLY A 106 -16.37 21.51 1.67
C GLY A 106 -16.12 22.98 1.35
N VAL A 107 -14.99 23.26 0.71
CA VAL A 107 -14.90 24.37 -0.24
C VAL A 107 -15.19 23.74 -1.59
N GLY A 108 -16.46 23.40 -1.80
CA GLY A 108 -16.94 23.01 -3.10
C GLY A 108 -16.97 24.24 -4.00
N GLY A 109 -16.18 24.23 -5.08
CA GLY A 109 -16.25 25.22 -6.15
C GLY A 109 -15.40 26.46 -5.93
#